data_AF-A0A3M1NIW1-F1
#
_entry.id   AF-A0A3M1NIW1-F1
#
_cell.length_a   1.000
_cell.length_b   1.000
_cell.length_c   1.000
_cell.angle_alpha   90.00
_cell.angle_beta   90.00
_cell.angle_gamma   90.00
#
_symmetry.space_group_name_H-M   'P 1'
#
loop_
_entity.id
_entity.type
_entity.pdbx_description
1 polymer ?
#
loop_
_entity_poly.entity_id
_entity_poly.type
_entity_poly.pdbx_seq_one_letter_code
_entity_poly.pdbx_strand_id
1 'polypeptide(L)'
;MGLDETVRQTFSAINTELKALMLGFLLDNNFKSAWTLYQEAVDLGLEGLIPKNPKSLSTHLKSAKRRRASLEPFVETREIEKGSKTITQYRLRPEARKIMPAIARFALYFPIKFDISLYSLLGQDVNDGPYNSVRILQLLSEKGHAQRKDLEEELGIAGSAILERLKAFDDLDLIQLHSFDPEQKGQIKYKWRKRKSAKRLSDNGGYKNQDLYERIGLYMSRVEKEQNYIDVMEALGIPEERRRTVQAVLRRLENKGFLTTSSPWEGGVKYSEITIKHRGRKVYDEFIAKILSALSEDRSALAYIARKAIYEENLPRALEAYNLVSSHGKQKSAAERQAEIIEMLAQGPMRQSAIHKRLGVRPTRYLAKLVKSGSIVRIGRGVYALNQE
;
A
#
# COMPACT_ATOMS: atom_id res chain seq x y z
N MET A 1 -1.50 4.90 29.16
CA MET A 1 -1.43 5.07 27.69
C MET A 1 -2.80 5.55 27.23
N GLY A 2 -2.88 6.57 26.37
CA GLY A 2 -4.18 7.03 25.84
C GLY A 2 -4.82 5.95 24.96
N LEU A 3 -6.15 5.99 24.82
CA LEU A 3 -6.89 5.04 23.97
C LEU A 3 -6.39 5.10 22.52
N ASP A 4 -6.15 6.31 22.00
CA ASP A 4 -5.69 6.52 20.63
C ASP A 4 -4.33 5.86 20.35
N GLU A 5 -3.38 6.02 21.27
CA GLU A 5 -2.08 5.34 21.18
C GLU A 5 -2.22 3.82 21.24
N THR A 6 -3.17 3.34 22.05
CA THR A 6 -3.46 1.91 22.16
C THR A 6 -4.03 1.36 20.86
N VAL A 7 -4.93 2.09 20.20
CA VAL A 7 -5.48 1.74 18.89
C VAL A 7 -4.35 1.69 17.85
N ARG A 8 -3.52 2.74 17.81
CA ARG A 8 -2.38 2.85 16.88
C ARG A 8 -1.44 1.64 17.00
N GLN A 9 -0.98 1.35 18.21
CA GLN A 9 -0.07 0.23 18.45
C GLN A 9 -0.74 -1.11 18.13
N THR A 10 -2.01 -1.29 18.49
CA THR A 10 -2.75 -2.53 18.26
C THR A 10 -2.82 -2.85 16.77
N PHE A 11 -3.31 -1.92 15.94
CA PHE A 11 -3.44 -2.17 14.50
C PHE A 11 -2.08 -2.32 13.80
N SER A 12 -1.04 -1.61 14.23
CA SER A 12 0.33 -1.85 13.76
C SER A 12 0.86 -3.23 14.15
N ALA A 13 0.45 -3.77 15.29
CA ALA A 13 0.85 -5.08 15.75
C ALA A 13 0.08 -6.23 15.09
N ILE A 14 -1.11 -5.99 14.55
CA ILE A 14 -1.90 -7.01 13.83
C ILE A 14 -1.98 -6.75 12.32
N ASN A 15 -1.19 -5.84 11.76
CA ASN A 15 -1.27 -5.46 10.34
C ASN A 15 -0.84 -6.56 9.34
N THR A 16 -0.44 -7.73 9.83
CA THR A 16 -0.13 -8.91 9.02
C THR A 16 -0.54 -10.16 9.78
N GLU A 17 -0.90 -11.19 9.05
CA GLU A 17 -1.28 -12.49 9.58
C GLU A 17 -0.13 -13.13 10.34
N LEU A 18 1.12 -12.95 9.89
CA LEU A 18 2.29 -13.46 10.61
C LEU A 18 2.44 -12.81 12.00
N LYS A 19 2.24 -11.49 12.12
CA LYS A 19 2.28 -10.83 13.44
C LYS A 19 1.10 -11.25 14.32
N ALA A 20 -0.08 -11.41 13.73
CA ALA A 20 -1.26 -11.90 14.44
C ALA A 20 -1.05 -13.34 14.94
N LEU A 21 -0.38 -14.21 14.15
CA LEU A 21 0.05 -15.54 14.59
C LEU A 21 0.99 -15.47 15.79
N MET A 22 2.01 -14.60 15.73
CA MET A 22 2.96 -14.42 16.83
C MET A 22 2.24 -14.06 18.14
N LEU A 23 1.33 -13.08 18.11
CA LEU A 23 0.61 -12.62 19.30
C LEU A 23 -0.50 -13.55 19.76
N GLY A 24 -1.16 -14.25 18.83
CA GLY A 24 -2.33 -15.08 19.10
C GLY A 24 -1.99 -16.49 19.56
N PHE A 25 -0.88 -17.05 19.08
CA PHE A 25 -0.58 -18.49 19.22
C PHE A 25 0.82 -18.80 19.77
N LEU A 26 1.85 -18.07 19.32
CA LEU A 26 3.23 -18.47 19.59
C LEU A 26 3.80 -17.83 20.86
N LEU A 27 3.46 -16.56 21.13
CA LEU A 27 3.90 -15.86 22.32
C LEU A 27 2.92 -16.06 23.49
N ASP A 28 3.47 -16.30 24.67
CA ASP A 28 2.71 -16.47 25.91
C ASP A 28 3.47 -15.82 27.10
N ASN A 29 3.29 -16.36 28.31
CA ASN A 29 3.94 -15.90 29.53
C ASN A 29 5.40 -16.38 29.68
N ASN A 30 5.83 -17.35 28.86
CA ASN A 30 7.15 -17.96 28.93
C ASN A 30 8.11 -17.30 27.94
N PHE A 31 9.38 -17.20 28.35
CA PHE A 31 10.44 -16.72 27.46
C PHE A 31 10.79 -17.79 26.43
N LYS A 32 10.50 -17.52 25.16
CA LYS A 32 10.74 -18.42 24.03
C LYS A 32 11.80 -17.86 23.10
N SER A 33 12.70 -18.71 22.61
CA SER A 33 13.66 -18.31 21.59
C SER A 33 13.01 -18.27 20.21
N ALA A 34 13.64 -17.62 19.23
CA ALA A 34 13.17 -17.65 17.84
C ALA A 34 13.07 -19.07 17.27
N TRP A 35 13.95 -19.98 17.72
CA TRP A 35 13.88 -21.40 17.35
C TRP A 35 12.66 -22.09 17.97
N THR A 36 12.40 -21.83 19.25
CA THR A 36 11.22 -22.37 19.95
C THR A 36 9.93 -21.96 19.27
N LEU A 37 9.80 -20.67 18.93
CA LEU A 37 8.64 -20.14 18.23
C LEU A 37 8.47 -20.74 16.83
N TYR A 38 9.58 -21.03 16.14
CA TYR A 38 9.56 -21.71 14.85
C TYR A 38 9.05 -23.15 14.99
N GLN A 39 9.56 -23.92 15.97
CA GLN A 39 9.13 -25.30 16.20
C GLN A 39 7.64 -25.37 16.57
N GLU A 40 7.16 -24.50 17.45
CA GLU A 40 5.73 -24.43 17.77
C GLU A 40 4.86 -24.12 16.55
N ALA A 41 5.34 -23.29 15.63
CA ALA A 41 4.62 -23.04 14.38
C ALA A 41 4.62 -24.25 13.42
N VAL A 42 5.70 -25.04 13.43
CA VAL A 42 5.76 -26.32 12.70
C VAL A 42 4.80 -27.34 13.31
N ASP A 43 4.73 -27.42 14.63
CA ASP A 43 3.79 -28.30 15.36
C ASP A 43 2.33 -27.95 15.07
N LEU A 44 2.04 -26.68 14.74
CA LEU A 44 0.74 -26.20 14.26
C LEU A 44 0.48 -26.50 12.76
N GLY A 45 1.35 -27.25 12.08
CA GLY A 45 1.21 -27.62 10.67
C GLY A 45 1.47 -26.47 9.70
N LEU A 46 2.17 -25.42 10.12
CA LEU A 46 2.42 -24.21 9.31
C LEU A 46 3.74 -24.27 8.54
N GLU A 47 4.35 -25.46 8.47
CA GLU A 47 5.58 -25.68 7.71
C GLU A 47 5.38 -25.32 6.24
N GLY A 48 6.17 -24.37 5.74
CA GLY A 48 6.04 -23.83 4.37
C GLY A 48 5.24 -22.53 4.27
N LEU A 49 4.43 -22.18 5.28
CA LEU A 49 3.66 -20.93 5.34
C LEU A 49 4.36 -19.84 6.17
N ILE A 50 5.31 -20.23 7.00
CA ILE A 50 6.17 -19.32 7.78
C ILE A 50 7.60 -19.22 7.21
N PRO A 51 8.36 -18.16 7.52
CA PRO A 51 9.75 -18.06 7.09
C PRO A 51 10.62 -19.22 7.58
N LYS A 52 11.28 -19.92 6.65
CA LYS A 52 12.20 -21.05 6.94
C LYS A 52 13.39 -20.71 7.83
N ASN A 53 13.74 -19.43 7.94
CA ASN A 53 14.78 -18.97 8.85
C ASN A 53 14.14 -18.48 10.16
N PRO A 54 14.36 -19.16 11.29
CA PRO A 54 13.85 -18.74 12.60
C PRO A 54 14.19 -17.29 12.96
N LYS A 55 15.35 -16.78 12.50
CA LYS A 55 15.74 -15.37 12.71
C LYS A 55 14.81 -14.39 11.99
N SER A 56 14.13 -14.80 10.92
CA SER A 56 13.14 -13.96 10.26
C SER A 56 11.91 -13.72 11.15
N LEU A 57 11.47 -14.73 11.93
CA LEU A 57 10.41 -14.52 12.94
C LEU A 57 10.83 -13.47 13.97
N SER A 58 12.10 -13.50 14.40
CA SER A 58 12.63 -12.49 15.33
C SER A 58 12.67 -11.06 14.76
N THR A 59 12.65 -10.92 13.44
CA THR A 59 12.62 -9.61 12.76
C THR A 59 11.25 -8.95 12.88
N HIS A 60 10.17 -9.73 13.06
CA HIS A 60 8.85 -9.20 13.39
C HIS A 60 8.71 -8.80 14.87
N LEU A 61 9.59 -9.31 15.74
CA LEU A 61 9.60 -9.07 17.18
C LEU A 61 10.47 -7.87 17.59
N LYS A 62 11.51 -7.56 16.83
CA LYS A 62 12.43 -6.44 17.11
C LYS A 62 12.30 -5.33 16.07
N SER A 63 12.30 -4.10 16.56
CA SER A 63 12.62 -2.90 15.78
C SER A 63 14.05 -3.02 15.25
N ALA A 64 14.22 -3.37 13.97
CA ALA A 64 15.42 -2.94 13.27
C ALA A 64 15.34 -1.43 13.19
N LYS A 65 16.41 -0.70 13.57
CA LYS A 65 16.55 0.77 13.66
C LYS A 65 16.04 1.60 12.45
N ARG A 66 15.47 0.98 11.42
CA ARG A 66 14.85 1.61 10.24
C ARG A 66 13.56 0.95 9.73
N ARG A 67 12.91 0.03 10.45
CA ARG A 67 11.64 -0.59 9.98
C ARG A 67 10.61 -0.67 11.09
N ARG A 68 9.66 0.26 10.98
CA ARG A 68 8.39 0.37 11.69
C ARG A 68 7.50 -0.83 11.32
N ALA A 69 7.58 -1.87 12.14
CA ALA A 69 6.76 -3.08 12.09
C ALA A 69 6.97 -3.91 13.38
N SER A 70 7.05 -3.26 14.54
CA SER A 70 7.56 -3.87 15.76
C SER A 70 6.44 -4.33 16.69
N LEU A 71 6.52 -5.57 17.18
CA LEU A 71 5.69 -6.07 18.29
C LEU A 71 6.19 -5.60 19.67
N GLU A 72 7.25 -4.79 19.71
CA GLU A 72 7.91 -4.26 20.92
C GLU A 72 6.99 -3.64 21.99
N PRO A 73 5.90 -2.91 21.65
CA PRO A 73 4.98 -2.42 22.68
C PRO A 73 4.29 -3.54 23.47
N PHE A 74 4.21 -4.74 22.90
CA PHE A 74 3.51 -5.90 23.49
C PHE A 74 4.45 -7.03 23.91
N VAL A 75 5.74 -6.95 23.55
CA VAL A 75 6.72 -8.03 23.74
C VAL A 75 7.84 -7.57 24.67
N GLU A 76 8.18 -8.43 25.62
CA GLU A 76 9.34 -8.30 26.48
C GLU A 76 10.45 -9.21 25.96
N THR A 77 11.68 -8.69 25.96
CA THR A 77 12.86 -9.42 25.49
C THR A 77 13.88 -9.60 26.60
N ARG A 78 14.52 -10.77 26.63
CA ARG A 78 15.65 -11.05 27.51
C ARG A 78 16.76 -11.71 26.72
N GLU A 79 18.00 -11.38 27.04
CA GLU A 79 19.18 -12.08 26.51
C GLU A 79 19.68 -13.09 27.53
N ILE A 80 20.03 -14.28 27.06
CA ILE A 80 20.63 -15.34 27.86
C ILE A 80 21.92 -15.81 27.20
N GLU A 81 22.94 -16.10 28.00
CA GLU A 81 24.15 -16.75 27.53
C GLU A 81 23.94 -18.27 27.57
N LYS A 82 24.16 -18.92 26.43
CA LYS A 82 24.13 -20.39 26.33
C LYS A 82 25.44 -20.86 25.71
N GLY A 83 26.41 -21.18 26.57
CA GLY A 83 27.80 -21.38 26.16
C GLY A 83 28.38 -20.09 25.61
N SER A 84 29.06 -20.13 24.45
CA SER A 84 29.65 -18.95 23.79
C SER A 84 28.67 -18.12 22.96
N LYS A 85 27.36 -18.40 23.02
CA LYS A 85 26.34 -17.72 22.20
C LYS A 85 25.33 -16.99 23.06
N THR A 86 25.09 -15.72 22.73
CA THR A 86 23.96 -14.95 23.24
C THR A 86 22.68 -15.29 22.46
N ILE A 87 21.62 -15.68 23.16
CA ILE A 87 20.32 -15.99 22.60
C ILE A 87 19.30 -14.97 23.12
N THR A 88 18.55 -14.33 22.21
CA THR A 88 17.39 -13.53 22.60
C THR A 88 16.16 -14.41 22.77
N GLN A 89 15.43 -14.22 23.86
CA GLN A 89 14.13 -14.79 24.13
C GLN A 89 13.05 -13.71 24.21
N TYR A 90 11.81 -14.10 23.98
CA TYR A 90 10.64 -13.23 23.82
C TYR A 90 9.46 -13.77 24.63
N ARG A 91 8.66 -12.90 25.23
CA ARG A 91 7.37 -13.22 25.83
C ARG A 91 6.40 -12.05 25.71
N LEU A 92 5.10 -12.28 25.90
CA LEU A 92 4.13 -11.19 26.00
C LEU A 92 4.34 -10.41 27.31
N ARG A 93 4.28 -9.08 27.23
CA ARG A 93 4.19 -8.21 28.41
C ARG A 93 2.91 -8.49 29.21
N PRO A 94 2.92 -8.38 30.55
CA PRO A 94 1.76 -8.68 31.38
C PRO A 94 0.46 -7.98 30.96
N GLU A 95 0.55 -6.74 30.50
CA GLU A 95 -0.60 -5.93 30.06
C GLU A 95 -1.18 -6.47 28.74
N ALA A 96 -0.32 -6.83 27.80
CA ALA A 96 -0.70 -7.37 26.50
C ALA A 96 -1.43 -8.71 26.61
N ARG A 97 -1.05 -9.56 27.57
CA ARG A 97 -1.64 -10.90 27.79
C ARG A 97 -3.14 -10.87 28.01
N LYS A 98 -3.67 -9.78 28.55
CA LYS A 98 -5.09 -9.67 28.91
C LYS A 98 -5.99 -9.60 27.69
N ILE A 99 -5.51 -9.08 26.56
CA ILE A 99 -6.39 -8.75 25.42
C ILE A 99 -5.78 -9.05 24.05
N MET A 100 -4.47 -8.88 23.87
CA MET A 100 -3.84 -9.00 22.55
C MET A 100 -3.96 -10.40 21.93
N PRO A 101 -3.84 -11.52 22.68
CA PRO A 101 -4.05 -12.83 22.08
C PRO A 101 -5.45 -13.01 21.48
N ALA A 102 -6.49 -12.45 22.13
CA ALA A 102 -7.86 -12.53 21.62
C ALA A 102 -8.04 -11.66 20.35
N ILE A 103 -7.54 -10.42 20.37
CA ILE A 103 -7.55 -9.52 19.20
C ILE A 103 -6.77 -10.13 18.03
N ALA A 104 -5.62 -10.74 18.29
CA ALA A 104 -4.78 -11.33 17.26
C ALA A 104 -5.43 -12.57 16.62
N ARG A 105 -6.06 -13.43 17.42
CA ARG A 105 -6.86 -14.55 16.91
C ARG A 105 -8.05 -14.08 16.08
N PHE A 106 -8.72 -13.03 16.54
CA PHE A 106 -9.80 -12.39 15.76
C PHE A 106 -9.31 -11.89 14.40
N ALA A 107 -8.16 -11.23 14.38
CA ALA A 107 -7.56 -10.71 13.16
C ALA A 107 -7.26 -11.82 12.16
N LEU A 108 -6.86 -13.01 12.62
CA LEU A 108 -6.61 -14.16 11.74
C LEU A 108 -7.89 -14.74 11.10
N TYR A 109 -9.07 -14.40 11.61
CA TYR A 109 -10.33 -14.74 10.96
C TYR A 109 -10.70 -13.79 9.81
N PHE A 110 -10.14 -12.58 9.80
CA PHE A 110 -10.45 -11.56 8.80
C PHE A 110 -10.23 -12.07 7.36
N PRO A 111 -9.07 -12.68 7.01
CA PRO A 111 -8.84 -13.14 5.65
C PRO A 111 -9.82 -14.22 5.18
N ILE A 112 -10.36 -15.00 6.11
CA ILE A 112 -11.28 -16.10 5.80
C ILE A 112 -12.68 -15.56 5.56
N LYS A 113 -13.09 -14.59 6.38
CA LYS A 113 -14.42 -14.01 6.31
C LYS A 113 -14.58 -13.05 5.13
N PHE A 114 -13.53 -12.28 4.84
CA PHE A 114 -13.59 -11.19 3.86
C PHE A 114 -12.80 -11.46 2.59
N ASP A 115 -12.08 -12.58 2.50
CA ASP A 115 -11.22 -12.91 1.36
C ASP A 115 -10.21 -11.79 1.02
N ILE A 116 -9.69 -11.14 2.07
CA ILE A 116 -8.75 -10.02 1.97
C ILE A 116 -7.68 -10.23 3.03
N SER A 117 -6.41 -10.14 2.65
CA SER A 117 -5.33 -10.21 3.64
C SER A 117 -5.35 -8.98 4.56
N LEU A 118 -4.99 -9.16 5.84
CA LEU A 118 -4.76 -8.07 6.80
C LEU A 118 -3.75 -7.06 6.25
N TYR A 119 -2.72 -7.56 5.57
CA TYR A 119 -1.70 -6.70 4.96
C TYR A 119 -2.24 -5.87 3.80
N SER A 120 -3.17 -6.39 3.00
CA SER A 120 -3.82 -5.62 1.93
C SER A 120 -4.70 -4.51 2.50
N LEU A 121 -5.45 -4.82 3.57
CA LEU A 121 -6.32 -3.84 4.23
C LEU A 121 -5.52 -2.75 4.97
N LEU A 122 -4.63 -3.16 5.88
CA LEU A 122 -3.95 -2.26 6.83
C LEU A 122 -2.63 -1.72 6.27
N GLY A 123 -2.03 -2.44 5.32
CA GLY A 123 -0.79 -2.07 4.67
C GLY A 123 0.46 -2.17 5.53
N GLN A 124 1.53 -1.60 5.00
CA GLN A 124 2.80 -1.48 5.72
C GLN A 124 2.67 -0.50 6.89
N ASP A 125 3.34 -0.83 7.98
CA ASP A 125 3.47 -0.01 9.19
C ASP A 125 4.44 1.17 8.99
N VAL A 126 4.40 1.84 7.83
CA VAL A 126 5.20 3.03 7.54
C VAL A 126 4.31 4.26 7.69
N ASN A 127 4.77 5.26 8.46
CA ASN A 127 4.04 6.51 8.71
C ASN A 127 2.61 6.25 9.22
N ASP A 128 2.46 5.40 10.23
CA ASP A 128 1.18 5.05 10.84
C ASP A 128 0.14 4.45 9.85
N GLY A 129 0.60 3.79 8.79
CA GLY A 129 -0.24 3.21 7.73
C GLY A 129 -1.46 2.40 8.21
N PRO A 130 -1.30 1.41 9.11
CA PRO A 130 -2.40 0.61 9.65
C PRO A 130 -3.42 1.46 10.41
N TYR A 131 -2.94 2.37 11.26
CA TYR A 131 -3.78 3.29 12.01
C TYR A 131 -4.55 4.26 11.09
N ASN A 132 -3.87 4.81 10.09
CA ASN A 132 -4.47 5.68 9.08
C ASN A 132 -5.55 4.95 8.27
N SER A 133 -5.32 3.69 7.92
CA SER A 133 -6.29 2.86 7.19
C SER A 133 -7.58 2.68 8.00
N VAL A 134 -7.44 2.44 9.31
CA VAL A 134 -8.57 2.36 10.24
C VAL A 134 -9.32 3.67 10.35
N ARG A 135 -8.60 4.79 10.54
CA ARG A 135 -9.19 6.12 10.66
C ARG A 135 -9.96 6.55 9.41
N ILE A 136 -9.43 6.25 8.21
CA ILE A 136 -10.12 6.53 6.94
C ILE A 136 -11.41 5.71 6.84
N LEU A 137 -11.35 4.40 7.07
CA LEU A 137 -12.54 3.54 6.99
C LEU A 137 -13.59 3.89 8.05
N GLN A 138 -13.17 4.29 9.24
CA GLN A 138 -14.04 4.80 10.29
C GLN A 138 -14.83 6.02 9.81
N LEU A 139 -14.12 7.06 9.37
CA LEU A 139 -14.74 8.31 8.92
C LEU A 139 -15.68 8.07 7.72
N LEU A 140 -15.26 7.25 6.76
CA LEU A 140 -16.10 6.88 5.62
C LEU A 140 -17.33 6.06 6.04
N SER A 141 -17.23 5.19 7.05
CA SER A 141 -18.39 4.45 7.59
C SER A 141 -19.37 5.37 8.33
N GLU A 142 -18.87 6.39 9.02
CA GLU A 142 -19.69 7.38 9.72
C GLU A 142 -20.41 8.32 8.74
N LYS A 143 -19.72 8.81 7.70
CA LYS A 143 -20.27 9.81 6.76
C LYS A 143 -20.92 9.23 5.51
N GLY A 144 -20.60 8.00 5.15
CA GLY A 144 -21.02 7.33 3.91
C GLY A 144 -20.32 7.85 2.65
N HIS A 145 -19.97 9.13 2.62
CA HIS A 145 -19.27 9.79 1.53
C HIS A 145 -18.30 10.84 2.08
N ALA A 146 -17.21 11.10 1.36
CA ALA A 146 -16.26 12.17 1.69
C ALA A 146 -15.50 12.63 0.43
N GLN A 147 -14.95 13.83 0.47
CA GLN A 147 -13.90 14.26 -0.44
C GLN A 147 -12.52 13.96 0.15
N ARG A 148 -11.49 13.85 -0.70
CA ARG A 148 -10.13 13.64 -0.21
C ARG A 148 -9.68 14.76 0.72
N LYS A 149 -10.09 16.01 0.45
CA LYS A 149 -9.75 17.18 1.27
C LYS A 149 -10.33 17.05 2.69
N ASP A 150 -11.56 16.56 2.81
CA ASP A 150 -12.20 16.31 4.10
C ASP A 150 -11.38 15.31 4.92
N LEU A 151 -10.91 14.23 4.28
CA LEU A 151 -10.02 13.25 4.91
C LEU A 151 -8.67 13.86 5.32
N GLU A 152 -8.08 14.74 4.50
CA GLU A 152 -6.83 15.44 4.82
C GLU A 152 -6.99 16.33 6.06
N GLU A 153 -8.09 17.10 6.12
CA GLU A 153 -8.36 18.05 7.19
C GLU A 153 -8.71 17.34 8.50
N GLU A 154 -9.57 16.33 8.47
CA GLU A 154 -10.04 15.64 9.68
C GLU A 154 -9.02 14.68 10.27
N LEU A 155 -8.19 14.08 9.42
CA LEU A 155 -7.20 13.09 9.87
C LEU A 155 -5.80 13.71 10.03
N GLY A 156 -5.55 14.89 9.48
CA GLY A 156 -4.22 15.52 9.50
C GLY A 156 -3.16 14.73 8.71
N ILE A 157 -3.58 13.93 7.74
CA ILE A 157 -2.70 13.06 6.94
C ILE A 157 -2.41 13.73 5.59
N ALA A 158 -1.17 13.61 5.11
CA ALA A 158 -0.79 14.11 3.80
C ALA A 158 -1.63 13.48 2.67
N GLY A 159 -2.12 14.30 1.74
CA GLY A 159 -3.00 13.86 0.65
C GLY A 159 -2.45 12.76 -0.26
N SER A 160 -1.11 12.68 -0.43
CA SER A 160 -0.48 11.59 -1.18
C SER A 160 -0.63 10.23 -0.48
N ALA A 161 -0.47 10.19 0.84
CA ALA A 161 -0.65 8.98 1.64
C ALA A 161 -2.12 8.55 1.67
N ILE A 162 -3.05 9.51 1.76
CA ILE A 162 -4.49 9.22 1.66
C ILE A 162 -4.82 8.63 0.29
N LEU A 163 -4.34 9.24 -0.79
CA LEU A 163 -4.63 8.75 -2.15
C LEU A 163 -4.14 7.32 -2.38
N GLU A 164 -2.93 6.98 -1.91
CA GLU A 164 -2.40 5.60 -2.01
C GLU A 164 -3.32 4.61 -1.29
N ARG A 165 -3.84 4.97 -0.12
CA ARG A 165 -4.78 4.14 0.64
C ARG A 165 -6.15 4.01 -0.02
N LEU A 166 -6.68 5.11 -0.53
CA LEU A 166 -7.95 5.10 -1.25
C LEU A 166 -7.88 4.21 -2.50
N LYS A 167 -6.79 4.26 -3.27
CA LYS A 167 -6.58 3.35 -4.39
C LYS A 167 -6.57 1.89 -3.95
N ALA A 168 -5.85 1.56 -2.89
CA ALA A 168 -5.84 0.21 -2.35
C ALA A 168 -7.24 -0.25 -1.86
N PHE A 169 -8.04 0.65 -1.28
CA PHE A 169 -9.41 0.33 -0.88
C PHE A 169 -10.37 0.15 -2.05
N ASP A 170 -10.18 0.91 -3.13
CA ASP A 170 -10.94 0.76 -4.38
C ASP A 170 -10.62 -0.57 -5.06
N ASP A 171 -9.33 -0.94 -5.12
CA ASP A 171 -8.85 -2.24 -5.62
C ASP A 171 -9.42 -3.43 -4.82
N LEU A 172 -9.70 -3.22 -3.53
CA LEU A 172 -10.32 -4.20 -2.63
C LEU A 172 -11.86 -4.15 -2.62
N ASP A 173 -12.47 -3.35 -3.48
CA ASP A 173 -13.91 -3.14 -3.57
C ASP A 173 -14.56 -2.65 -2.25
N LEU A 174 -13.80 -1.95 -1.40
CA LEU A 174 -14.29 -1.41 -0.13
C LEU A 174 -14.94 -0.04 -0.30
N ILE A 175 -14.44 0.73 -1.26
CA ILE A 175 -14.95 2.05 -1.61
C ILE A 175 -15.16 2.15 -3.11
N GLN A 176 -15.83 3.21 -3.53
CA GLN A 176 -15.82 3.70 -4.89
C GLN A 176 -15.02 5.00 -4.91
N LEU A 177 -13.86 4.96 -5.56
CA LEU A 177 -13.00 6.13 -5.73
C LEU A 177 -13.25 6.77 -7.09
N HIS A 178 -14.02 7.85 -7.12
CA HIS A 178 -14.09 8.71 -8.29
C HIS A 178 -12.92 9.70 -8.26
N SER A 179 -11.71 9.19 -8.53
CA SER A 179 -10.54 10.04 -8.71
C SER A 179 -10.44 10.52 -10.15
N PHE A 180 -10.41 11.83 -10.35
CA PHE A 180 -9.96 12.39 -11.61
C PHE A 180 -8.43 12.21 -11.69
N ASP A 181 -8.00 11.33 -12.60
CA ASP A 181 -6.60 11.03 -12.87
C ASP A 181 -5.82 12.31 -13.16
N PRO A 182 -4.63 12.54 -12.55
CA PRO A 182 -3.71 13.58 -13.00
C PRO A 182 -3.33 13.48 -14.48
N GLU A 183 -3.40 12.30 -15.10
CA GLU A 183 -3.25 12.13 -16.55
C GLU A 183 -4.47 12.61 -17.34
N GLN A 184 -5.65 12.67 -16.72
CA GLN A 184 -6.83 13.42 -17.20
C GLN A 184 -6.81 14.90 -16.79
N LYS A 185 -5.65 15.46 -16.39
CA LYS A 185 -5.43 16.92 -16.47
C LYS A 185 -5.50 17.36 -17.93
N GLY A 186 -6.73 17.57 -18.41
CA GLY A 186 -6.92 18.20 -19.70
C GLY A 186 -8.28 18.27 -20.33
N GLN A 187 -9.37 17.93 -19.66
CA GLN A 187 -10.70 18.09 -20.25
C GLN A 187 -11.50 19.25 -19.67
N ILE A 188 -10.83 20.28 -19.15
CA ILE A 188 -11.52 21.55 -18.88
C ILE A 188 -11.91 22.11 -20.24
N LYS A 189 -13.21 22.05 -20.50
CA LYS A 189 -13.82 22.57 -21.69
C LYS A 189 -14.16 24.03 -21.46
N TYR A 190 -13.49 24.88 -22.22
CA TYR A 190 -13.70 26.31 -22.25
C TYR A 190 -14.67 26.65 -23.39
N LYS A 191 -15.52 27.63 -23.14
CA LYS A 191 -16.41 28.23 -24.13
C LYS A 191 -16.35 29.74 -24.03
N TRP A 192 -16.35 30.41 -25.17
CA TRP A 192 -16.40 31.87 -25.17
C TRP A 192 -17.74 32.40 -24.66
N ARG A 193 -17.71 33.42 -23.80
CA ARG A 193 -18.92 34.13 -23.38
C ARG A 193 -19.42 34.98 -24.54
N LYS A 194 -20.58 34.63 -25.11
CA LYS A 194 -21.22 35.33 -26.23
C LYS A 194 -21.32 36.86 -26.09
N ARG A 195 -21.36 37.40 -24.87
CA ARG A 195 -21.45 38.84 -24.59
C ARG A 195 -20.11 39.59 -24.51
N LYS A 196 -18.96 38.90 -24.65
CA LYS A 196 -17.62 39.51 -24.56
C LYS A 196 -17.01 39.70 -25.96
N SER A 197 -16.52 40.91 -26.22
CA SER A 197 -15.83 41.24 -27.47
C SER A 197 -14.35 40.87 -27.40
N ALA A 198 -13.84 40.20 -28.44
CA ALA A 198 -12.42 39.92 -28.60
C ALA A 198 -11.57 41.20 -28.74
N LYS A 199 -12.17 42.33 -29.14
CA LYS A 199 -11.48 43.64 -29.21
C LYS A 199 -11.02 44.16 -27.85
N ARG A 200 -11.51 43.60 -26.73
CA ARG A 200 -11.10 43.97 -25.36
C ARG A 200 -9.91 43.15 -24.84
N LEU A 201 -9.29 42.31 -25.67
CA LEU A 201 -8.13 41.50 -25.28
C LEU A 201 -6.83 42.34 -25.21
N SER A 202 -6.75 43.43 -25.97
CA SER A 202 -5.58 44.31 -26.14
C SER A 202 -5.32 45.25 -24.94
N ASP A 203 -6.27 45.44 -24.02
CA ASP A 203 -6.13 46.35 -22.87
C ASP A 203 -5.26 45.78 -21.72
N ASN A 204 -4.38 44.81 -22.02
CA ASN A 204 -3.65 44.06 -21.02
C ASN A 204 -2.16 44.37 -21.07
N GLY A 205 -1.76 45.50 -20.49
CA GLY A 205 -0.36 45.83 -20.24
C GLY A 205 0.38 44.66 -19.57
N GLY A 206 1.42 44.15 -20.25
CA GLY A 206 2.52 43.41 -19.62
C GLY A 206 2.40 41.89 -19.47
N TYR A 207 1.54 41.17 -20.21
CA TYR A 207 1.64 39.70 -20.19
C TYR A 207 2.84 39.20 -21.01
N LYS A 208 3.70 38.39 -20.39
CA LYS A 208 4.95 37.86 -21.00
C LYS A 208 4.74 37.12 -22.33
N ASN A 209 3.53 36.61 -22.61
CA ASN A 209 3.19 35.95 -23.88
C ASN A 209 1.94 36.58 -24.51
N GLN A 210 1.97 37.90 -24.75
CA GLN A 210 0.84 38.66 -25.29
C GLN A 210 0.32 38.10 -26.63
N ASP A 211 1.22 37.79 -27.57
CA ASP A 211 0.88 37.18 -28.87
C ASP A 211 0.06 35.88 -28.70
N LEU A 212 0.53 34.97 -27.84
CA LEU A 212 -0.15 33.70 -27.59
C LEU A 212 -1.52 33.91 -26.91
N TYR A 213 -1.61 34.91 -26.02
CA TYR A 213 -2.86 35.27 -25.35
C TYR A 213 -3.91 35.79 -26.33
N GLU A 214 -3.52 36.66 -27.27
CA GLU A 214 -4.41 37.21 -28.30
C GLU A 214 -4.81 36.14 -29.32
N ARG A 215 -3.87 35.29 -29.76
CA ARG A 215 -4.14 34.18 -30.68
C ARG A 215 -5.15 33.18 -30.10
N ILE A 216 -4.95 32.76 -28.85
CA ILE A 216 -5.88 31.85 -28.16
C ILE A 216 -7.24 32.54 -27.95
N GLY A 217 -7.24 33.81 -27.53
CA GLY A 217 -8.49 34.55 -27.32
C GLY A 217 -9.30 34.73 -28.62
N LEU A 218 -8.63 35.05 -29.73
CA LEU A 218 -9.27 35.21 -31.03
C LEU A 218 -9.83 33.88 -31.55
N TYR A 219 -9.06 32.79 -31.43
CA TYR A 219 -9.52 31.44 -31.75
C TYR A 219 -10.78 31.08 -30.97
N MET A 220 -10.71 31.17 -29.64
CA MET A 220 -11.83 30.84 -28.77
C MET A 220 -13.07 31.69 -29.05
N SER A 221 -12.91 32.96 -29.45
CA SER A 221 -14.03 33.83 -29.81
C SER A 221 -14.79 33.43 -31.08
N ARG A 222 -14.18 32.62 -31.94
CA ARG A 222 -14.74 32.18 -33.23
C ARG A 222 -15.31 30.76 -33.18
N VAL A 223 -14.86 29.94 -32.23
CA VAL A 223 -15.30 28.55 -32.11
C VAL A 223 -16.59 28.48 -31.28
N GLU A 224 -17.63 27.86 -31.84
CA GLU A 224 -18.93 27.71 -31.18
C GLU A 224 -18.96 26.54 -30.18
N LYS A 225 -18.14 25.52 -30.45
CA LYS A 225 -18.00 24.33 -29.61
C LYS A 225 -17.10 24.60 -28.41
N GLU A 226 -17.31 23.81 -27.37
CA GLU A 226 -16.39 23.75 -26.25
C GLU A 226 -15.03 23.19 -26.68
N GLN A 227 -13.95 23.73 -26.13
CA GLN A 227 -12.57 23.37 -26.48
C GLN A 227 -11.76 23.13 -25.21
N ASN A 228 -10.93 22.10 -25.22
CA ASN A 228 -9.92 21.89 -24.20
C ASN A 228 -8.54 22.44 -24.67
N TYR A 229 -7.49 22.36 -23.85
CA TYR A 229 -6.19 22.91 -24.25
C TYR A 229 -5.52 22.13 -25.39
N ILE A 230 -5.79 20.82 -25.53
CA ILE A 230 -5.28 19.98 -26.63
C ILE A 230 -5.91 20.45 -27.93
N ASP A 231 -7.24 20.60 -27.95
CA ASP A 231 -7.97 21.09 -29.14
C ASP A 231 -7.45 22.47 -29.59
N VAL A 232 -7.17 23.36 -28.63
CA VAL A 232 -6.59 24.70 -28.90
C VAL A 232 -5.16 24.60 -29.43
N MET A 233 -4.35 23.70 -28.88
CA MET A 233 -2.96 23.50 -29.33
C MET A 233 -2.89 22.93 -30.74
N GLU A 234 -3.70 21.92 -31.03
CA GLU A 234 -3.80 21.33 -32.37
C GLU A 234 -4.30 22.35 -33.39
N ALA A 235 -5.38 23.06 -33.09
CA ALA A 235 -5.97 24.04 -34.01
C ALA A 235 -5.06 25.24 -34.31
N LEU A 236 -4.17 25.60 -33.37
CA LEU A 236 -3.24 26.72 -33.52
C LEU A 236 -1.81 26.32 -33.87
N GLY A 237 -1.54 25.02 -34.04
CA GLY A 237 -0.20 24.49 -34.31
C GLY A 237 0.81 24.82 -33.22
N ILE A 238 0.39 24.77 -31.95
CA ILE A 238 1.25 25.11 -30.80
C ILE A 238 2.01 23.85 -30.34
N PRO A 239 3.35 23.88 -30.25
CA PRO A 239 4.15 22.73 -29.81
C PRO A 239 3.84 22.27 -28.38
N GLU A 240 4.01 20.96 -28.12
CA GLU A 240 3.72 20.33 -26.82
C GLU A 240 4.53 20.97 -25.67
N GLU A 241 5.75 21.47 -25.91
CA GLU A 241 6.53 22.15 -24.86
C GLU A 241 5.84 23.41 -24.30
N ARG A 242 4.89 24.01 -25.03
CA ARG A 242 4.14 25.20 -24.59
C ARG A 242 2.82 24.86 -23.90
N ARG A 243 2.51 23.57 -23.65
CA ARG A 243 1.28 23.11 -22.99
C ARG A 243 0.94 23.88 -21.72
N ARG A 244 1.91 24.04 -20.81
CA ARG A 244 1.72 24.77 -19.54
C ARG A 244 1.35 26.24 -19.76
N THR A 245 1.91 26.85 -20.81
CA THR A 245 1.63 28.24 -21.17
C THR A 245 0.22 28.41 -21.73
N VAL A 246 -0.22 27.48 -22.59
CA VAL A 246 -1.61 27.47 -23.11
C VAL A 246 -2.63 27.33 -21.99
N GLN A 247 -2.40 26.40 -21.06
CA GLN A 247 -3.25 26.22 -19.88
C GLN A 247 -3.32 27.51 -19.03
N ALA A 248 -2.19 28.18 -18.83
CA ALA A 248 -2.15 29.44 -18.09
C ALA A 248 -2.92 30.58 -18.80
N VAL A 249 -2.87 30.64 -20.14
CA VAL A 249 -3.63 31.61 -20.93
C VAL A 249 -5.13 31.37 -20.83
N LEU A 250 -5.59 30.13 -21.00
CA LEU A 250 -7.02 29.78 -20.92
C LEU A 250 -7.60 30.10 -19.54
N ARG A 251 -6.88 29.76 -18.46
CA ARG A 251 -7.27 30.12 -17.09
C ARG A 251 -7.32 31.63 -16.87
N ARG A 252 -6.40 32.39 -17.48
CA ARG A 252 -6.40 33.86 -17.38
C ARG A 252 -7.60 34.48 -18.12
N LEU A 253 -7.96 33.93 -19.29
CA LEU A 253 -9.16 34.35 -20.04
C LEU A 253 -10.45 34.02 -19.27
N GLU A 254 -10.50 32.87 -18.61
CA GLU A 254 -11.57 32.49 -17.68
C GLU A 254 -11.68 33.45 -16.49
N ASN A 255 -10.58 33.70 -15.77
CA ASN A 255 -10.55 34.61 -14.62
C ASN A 255 -10.99 36.03 -14.98
N LYS A 256 -10.74 36.47 -16.22
CA LYS A 256 -11.19 37.77 -16.74
C LYS A 256 -12.62 37.76 -17.30
N GLY A 257 -13.29 36.61 -17.21
CA GLY A 257 -14.67 36.40 -17.63
C GLY A 257 -14.86 36.42 -19.14
N PHE A 258 -13.82 36.18 -19.94
CA PHE A 258 -13.96 35.97 -21.40
C PHE A 258 -14.44 34.55 -21.71
N LEU A 259 -14.03 33.58 -20.89
CA LEU A 259 -14.44 32.18 -21.01
C LEU A 259 -15.42 31.79 -19.90
N THR A 260 -16.22 30.77 -20.18
CA THR A 260 -16.94 29.95 -19.20
C THR A 260 -16.45 28.53 -19.31
N THR A 261 -16.48 27.82 -18.20
CA THR A 261 -16.20 26.38 -18.14
C THR A 261 -17.53 25.63 -17.99
N SER A 262 -17.70 24.54 -18.74
CA SER A 262 -18.94 23.74 -18.71
C SER A 262 -19.05 22.83 -17.49
N SER A 263 -17.98 22.71 -16.72
CA SER A 263 -17.95 22.05 -15.43
C SER A 263 -17.54 23.06 -14.36
N PRO A 264 -18.16 23.05 -13.16
CA PRO A 264 -17.67 23.77 -11.98
C PRO A 264 -16.39 23.09 -11.51
N TRP A 265 -15.35 23.28 -12.30
CA TRP A 265 -13.99 22.82 -12.08
C TRP A 265 -13.21 24.03 -11.56
N GLU A 266 -12.92 24.02 -10.27
CA GLU A 266 -11.88 24.86 -9.72
C GLU A 266 -10.69 23.95 -9.43
N GLY A 267 -9.65 24.08 -10.26
CA GLY A 267 -8.35 23.49 -9.96
C GLY A 267 -7.86 24.02 -8.62
N GLY A 268 -8.04 23.20 -7.58
CA GLY A 268 -7.79 23.53 -6.18
C GLY A 268 -8.82 23.00 -5.19
N VAL A 269 -10.06 22.69 -5.61
CA VAL A 269 -11.16 22.44 -4.64
C VAL A 269 -11.82 21.05 -4.77
N LYS A 270 -12.06 20.51 -5.97
CA LYS A 270 -12.77 19.22 -6.14
C LYS A 270 -11.82 18.06 -6.35
N TYR A 271 -11.28 17.54 -5.25
CA TYR A 271 -10.46 16.34 -5.24
C TYR A 271 -11.29 15.12 -4.84
N SER A 272 -11.38 14.16 -5.76
CA SER A 272 -11.86 12.77 -5.60
C SER A 272 -13.05 12.56 -4.67
N GLU A 273 -14.20 12.26 -5.25
CA GLU A 273 -15.37 11.81 -4.50
C GLU A 273 -15.17 10.35 -4.09
N ILE A 274 -15.37 10.09 -2.81
CA ILE A 274 -15.22 8.77 -2.22
C ILE A 274 -16.56 8.37 -1.61
N THR A 275 -17.06 7.21 -1.99
CA THR A 275 -18.26 6.61 -1.39
C THR A 275 -17.90 5.26 -0.81
N ILE A 276 -18.28 4.99 0.44
CA ILE A 276 -18.06 3.65 1.02
C ILE A 276 -19.05 2.66 0.40
N LYS A 277 -18.56 1.50 -0.04
CA LYS A 277 -19.42 0.41 -0.53
C LYS A 277 -19.96 -0.40 0.64
N HIS A 278 -20.98 -1.22 0.38
CA HIS A 278 -21.52 -2.13 1.38
C HIS A 278 -20.43 -3.05 1.99
N ARG A 279 -19.50 -3.54 1.15
CA ARG A 279 -18.36 -4.35 1.59
C ARG A 279 -17.46 -3.59 2.56
N GLY A 280 -17.10 -2.33 2.26
CA GLY A 280 -16.30 -1.49 3.14
C GLY A 280 -16.97 -1.22 4.49
N ARG A 281 -18.28 -0.92 4.49
CA ARG A 281 -19.06 -0.75 5.71
C ARG A 281 -19.06 -2.05 6.55
N LYS A 282 -19.29 -3.19 5.91
CA LYS A 282 -19.25 -4.51 6.56
C LYS A 282 -17.88 -4.81 7.20
N VAL A 283 -16.78 -4.50 6.49
CA VAL A 283 -15.41 -4.62 7.03
C VAL A 283 -15.23 -3.74 8.27
N TYR A 284 -15.70 -2.50 8.24
CA TYR A 284 -15.60 -1.63 9.40
C TYR A 284 -16.43 -2.16 10.59
N ASP A 285 -17.72 -2.41 10.39
CA ASP A 285 -18.67 -2.75 11.46
C ASP A 285 -18.36 -4.12 12.10
N GLU A 286 -17.98 -5.10 11.29
CA GLU A 286 -17.80 -6.47 11.75
C GLU A 286 -16.36 -6.81 12.14
N PHE A 287 -15.37 -5.96 11.85
CA PHE A 287 -13.96 -6.18 12.21
C PHE A 287 -13.37 -4.99 12.98
N ILE A 288 -13.24 -3.82 12.35
CA ILE A 288 -12.55 -2.66 12.94
C ILE A 288 -13.27 -2.19 14.22
N ALA A 289 -14.58 -1.93 14.13
CA ALA A 289 -15.38 -1.44 15.25
C ALA A 289 -15.38 -2.42 16.44
N LYS A 290 -15.31 -3.74 16.18
CA LYS A 290 -15.21 -4.76 17.23
C LYS A 290 -13.89 -4.70 17.98
N ILE A 291 -12.78 -4.46 17.29
CA ILE A 291 -11.48 -4.26 17.93
C ILE A 291 -11.48 -2.95 18.72
N LEU A 292 -11.97 -1.85 18.15
CA LEU A 292 -12.05 -0.56 18.83
C LEU A 292 -12.87 -0.66 20.14
N SER A 293 -14.03 -1.31 20.09
CA SER A 293 -14.90 -1.56 21.24
C SER A 293 -14.22 -2.42 22.32
N ALA A 294 -13.47 -3.44 21.91
CA ALA A 294 -12.73 -4.28 22.84
C ALA A 294 -11.62 -3.51 23.57
N LEU A 295 -10.98 -2.55 22.89
CA LEU A 295 -9.96 -1.68 23.48
C LEU A 295 -10.57 -0.61 24.42
N SER A 296 -11.84 -0.25 24.25
CA SER A 296 -12.55 0.78 25.02
C SER A 296 -13.37 0.23 26.21
N GLU A 297 -12.99 -0.92 26.77
CA GLU A 297 -13.54 -1.57 27.99
C GLU A 297 -14.70 -2.58 27.83
N ASP A 298 -15.32 -2.72 26.65
CA ASP A 298 -16.31 -3.78 26.41
C ASP A 298 -15.64 -5.08 25.96
N ARG A 299 -15.17 -5.87 26.93
CA ARG A 299 -14.54 -7.18 26.67
C ARG A 299 -15.54 -8.25 26.24
N SER A 300 -16.86 -8.02 26.36
CA SER A 300 -17.88 -9.00 25.98
C SER A 300 -17.92 -9.22 24.46
N ALA A 301 -17.56 -8.19 23.67
CA ALA A 301 -17.40 -8.28 22.23
C ALA A 301 -16.37 -9.36 21.82
N LEU A 302 -15.38 -9.65 22.68
CA LEU A 302 -14.36 -10.69 22.45
C LEU A 302 -14.79 -12.10 22.89
N ALA A 303 -15.90 -12.28 23.61
CA ALA A 303 -16.33 -13.60 24.10
C ALA A 303 -16.74 -14.55 22.96
N TYR A 304 -17.38 -14.00 21.91
CA TYR A 304 -17.65 -14.73 20.66
C TYR A 304 -16.37 -15.05 19.87
N ILE A 305 -15.32 -14.27 20.11
CA ILE A 305 -14.03 -14.26 19.41
C ILE A 305 -13.00 -15.20 20.08
N ALA A 306 -13.28 -15.79 21.24
CA ALA A 306 -12.29 -16.47 22.08
C ALA A 306 -12.10 -17.98 21.83
N ARG A 307 -12.82 -18.61 20.89
CA ARG A 307 -12.73 -20.07 20.67
C ARG A 307 -11.46 -20.44 19.89
N LYS A 308 -10.33 -20.57 20.59
CA LYS A 308 -8.99 -20.89 20.06
C LYS A 308 -9.01 -22.02 19.01
N ALA A 309 -9.78 -23.09 19.26
CA ALA A 309 -9.87 -24.25 18.37
C ALA A 309 -10.43 -23.92 16.96
N ILE A 310 -11.41 -23.00 16.86
CA ILE A 310 -11.99 -22.59 15.57
C ILE A 310 -10.94 -21.89 14.69
N TYR A 311 -9.94 -21.25 15.31
CA TYR A 311 -8.92 -20.51 14.59
C TYR A 311 -7.72 -21.38 14.21
N GLU A 312 -7.35 -22.38 15.01
CA GLU A 312 -6.22 -23.28 14.70
C GLU A 312 -6.43 -24.01 13.36
N GLU A 313 -7.64 -24.52 13.09
CA GLU A 313 -8.01 -25.18 11.83
C GLU A 313 -7.90 -24.25 10.60
N ASN A 314 -7.92 -22.96 10.84
CA ASN A 314 -8.09 -21.90 9.85
C ASN A 314 -6.79 -21.10 9.63
N LEU A 315 -5.75 -21.35 10.45
CA LEU A 315 -4.44 -20.72 10.36
C LEU A 315 -3.76 -20.87 8.99
N PRO A 316 -3.78 -22.06 8.34
CA PRO A 316 -3.12 -22.21 7.04
C PRO A 316 -3.71 -21.25 6.00
N ARG A 317 -5.04 -21.17 5.89
CA ARG A 317 -5.74 -20.28 4.95
C ARG A 317 -5.43 -18.80 5.19
N ALA A 318 -5.39 -18.39 6.46
CA ALA A 318 -5.03 -17.01 6.80
C ALA A 318 -3.59 -16.68 6.34
N LEU A 319 -2.63 -17.58 6.58
CA LEU A 319 -1.24 -17.36 6.16
C LEU A 319 -1.05 -17.47 4.64
N GLU A 320 -1.81 -18.31 3.95
CA GLU A 320 -1.84 -18.36 2.49
C GLU A 320 -2.24 -17.01 1.90
N ALA A 321 -3.30 -16.38 2.41
CA ALA A 321 -3.73 -15.05 1.98
C ALA A 321 -2.60 -14.01 2.11
N TYR A 322 -1.84 -14.05 3.21
CA TYR A 322 -0.66 -13.21 3.40
C TYR A 322 0.47 -13.51 2.42
N ASN A 323 0.76 -14.78 2.17
CA ASN A 323 1.85 -15.21 1.29
C ASN A 323 1.58 -14.85 -0.18
N LEU A 324 0.31 -14.84 -0.61
CA LEU A 324 -0.09 -14.44 -1.96
C LEU A 324 0.20 -12.96 -2.25
N VAL A 325 0.09 -12.08 -1.25
CA VAL A 325 0.22 -10.63 -1.46
C VAL A 325 1.53 -10.04 -0.95
N SER A 326 2.16 -10.66 0.05
CA SER A 326 3.36 -10.12 0.66
C SER A 326 4.58 -10.28 -0.25
N SER A 327 5.43 -9.27 -0.27
CA SER A 327 6.71 -9.31 -1.01
C SER A 327 7.67 -10.40 -0.49
N HIS A 328 7.44 -10.89 0.74
CA HIS A 328 8.20 -12.00 1.33
C HIS A 328 7.63 -13.37 0.94
N GLY A 329 6.31 -13.52 0.82
CA GLY A 329 5.68 -14.74 0.27
C GLY A 329 5.90 -14.91 -1.23
N LYS A 330 6.01 -13.79 -1.98
CA LYS A 330 6.44 -13.77 -3.39
C LYS A 330 7.95 -13.99 -3.60
N GLN A 331 8.77 -14.03 -2.54
CA GLN A 331 10.19 -14.35 -2.68
C GLN A 331 10.36 -15.84 -2.93
N LYS A 332 10.42 -16.22 -4.21
CA LYS A 332 10.95 -17.52 -4.63
C LYS A 332 12.24 -17.82 -3.86
N SER A 333 12.29 -18.99 -3.24
CA SER A 333 13.43 -19.52 -2.52
C SER A 333 14.69 -19.54 -3.38
N ALA A 334 15.85 -19.69 -2.75
CA ALA A 334 17.10 -19.79 -3.49
C ALA A 334 17.08 -20.95 -4.50
N ALA A 335 16.43 -22.07 -4.17
CA ALA A 335 16.29 -23.23 -5.04
C ALA A 335 15.36 -22.93 -6.24
N GLU A 336 14.21 -22.29 -6.01
CA GLU A 336 13.30 -21.88 -7.09
C GLU A 336 13.96 -20.86 -8.03
N ARG A 337 14.73 -19.90 -7.47
CA ARG A 337 15.52 -18.95 -8.26
C ARG A 337 16.62 -19.64 -9.06
N GLN A 338 17.22 -20.69 -8.52
CA GLN A 338 18.21 -21.49 -9.24
C GLN A 338 17.57 -22.28 -10.38
N ALA A 339 16.40 -22.89 -10.15
CA ALA A 339 15.64 -23.58 -11.19
C ALA A 339 15.23 -22.62 -12.32
N GLU A 340 14.75 -21.41 -11.98
CA GLU A 340 14.40 -20.36 -12.95
C GLU A 340 15.61 -19.92 -13.79
N ILE A 341 16.80 -19.84 -13.19
CA ILE A 341 18.04 -19.55 -13.93
C ILE A 341 18.42 -20.71 -14.86
N ILE A 342 18.27 -21.96 -14.42
CA ILE A 342 18.52 -23.15 -15.26
C ILE A 342 17.58 -23.14 -16.47
N GLU A 343 16.28 -22.89 -16.25
CA GLU A 343 15.27 -22.80 -17.32
C GLU A 343 15.57 -21.65 -18.30
N MET A 344 16.03 -20.50 -17.80
CA MET A 344 16.52 -19.42 -18.67
C MET A 344 17.70 -19.89 -19.53
N LEU A 345 18.70 -20.55 -18.92
CA LEU A 345 19.90 -21.01 -19.63
C LEU A 345 19.66 -22.20 -20.56
N ALA A 346 18.56 -22.93 -20.39
CA ALA A 346 18.09 -23.95 -21.34
C ALA A 346 17.72 -23.35 -22.70
N GLN A 347 17.34 -22.06 -22.74
CA GLN A 347 17.09 -21.31 -23.98
C GLN A 347 18.38 -20.87 -24.68
N GLY A 348 19.55 -21.11 -24.08
CA GLY A 348 20.86 -20.77 -24.60
C GLY A 348 21.69 -19.93 -23.63
N PRO A 349 22.99 -19.71 -23.96
CA PRO A 349 23.89 -18.96 -23.09
C PRO A 349 23.42 -17.51 -22.87
N MET A 350 23.46 -17.05 -21.62
CA MET A 350 23.01 -15.70 -21.26
C MET A 350 24.05 -14.90 -20.48
N ARG A 351 24.05 -13.58 -20.69
CA ARG A 351 24.78 -12.63 -19.86
C ARG A 351 24.11 -12.45 -18.50
N GLN A 352 24.90 -12.27 -17.46
CA GLN A 352 24.45 -11.97 -16.10
C GLN A 352 23.49 -10.77 -16.03
N SER A 353 23.74 -9.74 -16.86
CA SER A 353 22.86 -8.57 -16.96
C SER A 353 21.47 -8.92 -17.52
N ALA A 354 21.41 -9.82 -18.50
CA ALA A 354 20.14 -10.29 -19.07
C ALA A 354 19.38 -11.16 -18.07
N ILE A 355 20.07 -12.06 -17.36
CA ILE A 355 19.49 -12.85 -16.27
C ILE A 355 18.95 -11.91 -15.18
N HIS A 356 19.70 -10.89 -14.77
CA HIS A 356 19.23 -9.91 -13.79
C HIS A 356 17.97 -9.19 -14.27
N LYS A 357 17.94 -8.74 -15.53
CA LYS A 357 16.77 -8.05 -16.10
C LYS A 357 15.52 -8.92 -16.10
N ARG A 358 15.64 -10.22 -16.38
CA ARG A 358 14.51 -11.17 -16.36
C ARG A 358 14.12 -11.60 -14.95
N LEU A 359 15.10 -11.82 -14.08
CA LEU A 359 14.88 -12.31 -12.71
C LEU A 359 14.38 -11.22 -11.76
N GLY A 360 14.63 -9.95 -12.08
CA GLY A 360 14.27 -8.78 -11.26
C GLY A 360 15.12 -8.62 -9.99
N VAL A 361 16.11 -9.49 -9.76
CA VAL A 361 17.02 -9.47 -8.61
C VAL A 361 18.45 -9.80 -9.03
N ARG A 362 19.45 -9.33 -8.27
CA ARG A 362 20.87 -9.57 -8.56
C ARG A 362 21.18 -11.08 -8.52
N PRO A 363 21.61 -11.71 -9.64
CA PRO A 363 21.72 -13.17 -9.70
C PRO A 363 23.05 -13.73 -9.16
N THR A 364 23.99 -12.87 -8.75
CA THR A 364 25.39 -13.22 -8.44
C THR A 364 25.53 -14.40 -7.46
N ARG A 365 24.76 -14.38 -6.37
CA ARG A 365 24.79 -15.43 -5.34
C ARG A 365 24.26 -16.77 -5.85
N TYR A 366 23.26 -16.77 -6.72
CA TYR A 366 22.65 -17.99 -7.26
C TYR A 366 23.55 -18.62 -8.32
N LEU A 367 24.11 -17.79 -9.21
CA LEU A 367 25.07 -18.21 -10.24
C LEU A 367 26.32 -18.82 -9.61
N ALA A 368 26.89 -18.20 -8.57
CA ALA A 368 28.06 -18.75 -7.88
C ALA A 368 27.81 -20.15 -7.30
N LYS A 369 26.62 -20.39 -6.76
CA LYS A 369 26.23 -21.71 -6.25
C LYS A 369 26.04 -22.74 -7.37
N LEU A 370 25.39 -22.36 -8.48
CA LEU A 370 25.15 -23.23 -9.62
C LEU A 370 26.45 -23.60 -10.36
N VAL A 371 27.41 -22.68 -10.43
CA VAL A 371 28.75 -22.96 -10.94
C VAL A 371 29.47 -23.94 -10.00
N LYS A 372 29.37 -23.71 -8.68
CA LYS A 372 29.99 -24.60 -7.68
C LYS A 372 29.39 -26.01 -7.69
N SER A 373 28.10 -26.16 -7.99
CA SER A 373 27.43 -27.46 -8.10
C SER A 373 27.63 -28.14 -9.46
N GLY A 374 28.34 -27.51 -10.41
CA GLY A 374 28.54 -28.06 -11.75
C GLY A 374 27.33 -27.98 -12.67
N SER A 375 26.22 -27.36 -12.24
CA SER A 375 24.97 -27.30 -13.00
C SER A 375 25.04 -26.31 -14.17
N ILE A 376 25.91 -25.30 -14.08
CA ILE A 376 26.15 -24.31 -15.14
C ILE A 376 27.65 -24.00 -15.23
N VAL A 377 28.10 -23.56 -16.39
CA VAL A 377 29.48 -23.13 -16.64
C VAL A 377 29.55 -21.66 -17.05
N ARG A 378 30.68 -21.02 -16.74
CA ARG A 378 30.97 -19.66 -17.17
C ARG A 378 31.84 -19.69 -18.42
N ILE A 379 31.24 -19.43 -19.57
CA ILE A 379 31.92 -19.51 -20.88
C ILE A 379 32.54 -18.17 -21.34
N GLY A 380 32.43 -17.11 -20.53
CA GLY A 380 33.01 -15.81 -20.85
C GLY A 380 32.83 -14.79 -19.73
N ARG A 381 33.24 -13.53 -19.97
CA ARG A 381 33.11 -12.46 -18.97
C ARG A 381 31.64 -12.13 -18.70
N GLY A 382 31.09 -12.78 -17.68
CA GLY A 382 29.70 -12.60 -17.25
C GLY A 382 28.70 -13.32 -18.14
N VAL A 383 29.13 -14.31 -18.93
CA VAL A 383 28.27 -15.18 -19.75
C VAL A 383 28.25 -16.56 -19.12
N TYR A 384 27.05 -17.11 -18.97
CA TYR A 384 26.80 -18.42 -18.36
C TYR A 384 26.02 -19.30 -19.35
N ALA A 385 26.26 -20.60 -19.31
CA ALA A 385 25.54 -21.61 -20.09
C ALA A 385 25.27 -22.84 -19.20
N LEU A 386 24.28 -23.67 -19.57
CA LEU A 386 24.14 -24.98 -18.95
C LEU A 386 25.40 -25.80 -19.18
N ASN A 387 25.80 -26.57 -18.18
CA ASN A 387 26.85 -27.55 -18.37
C ASN A 387 26.26 -28.69 -19.19
N GLN A 388 26.68 -28.82 -20.44
CA GLN A 388 26.36 -29.99 -21.26
C GLN A 388 27.42 -31.02 -20.89
N GLU A 389 27.01 -32.09 -20.19
CA GLU A 389 27.87 -33.27 -20.03
C GLU A 389 28.17 -33.91 -21.39
#